data_AF-A0A2N1UY91-F1
#
_entry.id   AF-A0A2N1UY91-F1
#
_cell.length_a   1.000
_cell.length_b   1.000
_cell.length_c   1.000
_cell.angle_alpha   90.00
_cell.angle_beta   90.00
_cell.angle_gamma   90.00
#
_symmetry.space_group_name_H-M   'P 1'
#
loop_
_entity.id
_entity.type
_entity.pdbx_description
1 polymer ?
#
loop_
_entity_poly.entity_id
_entity_poly.type
_entity_poly.pdbx_seq_one_letter_code
_entity_poly.pdbx_strand_id
1 'polypeptide(L)'
;MVLDQSLWAGKLDYSEADGRQQPVRILHAPNHRGFKGSEFLIQAVAELQAEGWQIQLELIEGLPNQEVRQRLQTADILVEQLMTGYGMSAVEGMATGLVVLSNLEDKRYTEVFRRYSYFEECPVVSVSPESVKDVLQALIRQPQLRRELGQASRQYAEKYHSYPFAQYLFGQIYAKLFEQQPIELINLFHPLKSEYNQSLPKVRHPLIHHRLPPEYLCDSEKTV
;
A
#
# COMPACT_ATOMS: atom_id res chain seq x y z
N MET A 1 10.78 -5.15 -6.88
CA MET A 1 9.56 -5.93 -7.14
C MET A 1 8.82 -5.27 -8.28
N VAL A 2 8.47 -6.03 -9.32
CA VAL A 2 7.86 -5.50 -10.55
C VAL A 2 6.76 -6.48 -10.98
N LEU A 3 5.66 -5.97 -11.52
CA LEU A 3 4.56 -6.76 -12.08
C LEU A 3 4.27 -6.39 -13.54
N ASP A 4 3.70 -7.36 -14.25
CA ASP A 4 3.07 -7.15 -15.54
C ASP A 4 1.72 -6.46 -15.36
N GLN A 5 1.66 -5.16 -15.61
CA GLN A 5 0.41 -4.40 -15.46
C GLN A 5 -0.75 -4.93 -16.32
N SER A 6 -0.47 -5.61 -17.44
CA SER A 6 -1.53 -6.16 -18.30
C SER A 6 -2.33 -7.27 -17.62
N LEU A 7 -1.75 -7.93 -16.61
CA LEU A 7 -2.40 -8.97 -15.81
C LEU A 7 -3.19 -8.41 -14.62
N TRP A 8 -3.06 -7.11 -14.34
CA TRP A 8 -3.65 -6.44 -13.19
C TRP A 8 -4.58 -5.32 -13.66
N ALA A 9 -5.87 -5.63 -13.76
CA ALA A 9 -6.90 -4.61 -13.97
C ALA A 9 -6.97 -3.70 -12.73
N GLY A 10 -7.06 -2.38 -12.95
CA GLY A 10 -7.33 -1.45 -11.86
C GLY A 10 -8.79 -1.54 -11.43
N LYS A 11 -9.06 -1.27 -10.17
CA LYS A 11 -10.43 -1.11 -9.67
C LYS A 11 -11.16 -0.01 -10.45
N LEU A 12 -12.30 -0.36 -11.03
CA LEU A 12 -13.20 0.60 -11.68
C LEU A 12 -14.07 1.32 -10.65
N ASP A 13 -14.49 0.58 -9.62
CA ASP A 13 -15.37 1.06 -8.57
C ASP A 13 -14.75 0.85 -7.19
N TYR A 14 -15.01 1.81 -6.30
CA TYR A 14 -14.61 1.77 -4.90
C TYR A 14 -15.86 1.70 -4.03
N SER A 15 -15.85 0.81 -3.03
CA SER A 15 -16.99 0.63 -2.13
C SER A 15 -17.22 1.84 -1.24
N GLU A 16 -18.48 2.28 -1.18
CA GLU A 16 -18.96 3.34 -0.27
C GLU A 16 -19.28 2.80 1.14
N ALA A 17 -19.03 1.52 1.41
CA ALA A 17 -19.31 0.92 2.71
C ALA A 17 -18.58 1.66 3.84
N ASP A 18 -19.31 2.07 4.86
CA ASP A 18 -18.77 2.81 6.01
C ASP A 18 -18.55 1.92 7.24
N GLY A 19 -18.80 0.62 7.13
CA GLY A 19 -18.75 -0.32 8.25
C GLY A 19 -19.88 -0.14 9.27
N ARG A 20 -20.87 0.71 9.01
CA ARG A 20 -22.09 0.85 9.84
C ARG A 20 -23.30 0.26 9.16
N GLN A 21 -23.50 0.57 7.88
CA GLN A 21 -24.63 0.06 7.10
C GLN A 21 -24.26 -1.13 6.23
N GLN A 22 -23.03 -1.14 5.74
CA GLN A 22 -22.52 -2.17 4.82
C GLN A 22 -21.15 -2.65 5.30
N PRO A 23 -20.84 -3.95 5.13
CA PRO A 23 -19.56 -4.48 5.56
C PRO A 23 -18.41 -3.98 4.70
N VAL A 24 -17.32 -3.57 5.34
CA VAL A 24 -16.03 -3.30 4.68
C VAL A 24 -15.23 -4.59 4.56
N ARG A 25 -14.74 -4.91 3.37
CA ARG A 25 -13.98 -6.13 3.10
C ARG A 25 -12.48 -5.91 3.30
N ILE A 26 -11.91 -6.62 4.26
CA ILE A 26 -10.48 -6.58 4.56
C ILE A 26 -9.87 -7.90 4.10
N LEU A 27 -8.86 -7.80 3.24
CA LEU A 27 -8.12 -8.96 2.76
C LEU A 27 -6.77 -9.06 3.47
N HIS A 28 -6.41 -10.26 3.88
CA HIS A 28 -5.07 -10.58 4.36
C HIS A 28 -4.63 -11.94 3.82
N ALA A 29 -3.50 -11.97 3.10
CA ALA A 29 -3.00 -13.18 2.45
C ALA A 29 -1.66 -13.65 3.05
N PRO A 30 -1.64 -14.33 4.22
CA PRO A 30 -0.41 -14.77 4.86
C PRO A 30 0.12 -16.09 4.28
N ASN A 31 1.39 -16.09 3.85
CA ASN A 31 2.15 -17.33 3.63
C ASN A 31 2.74 -17.87 4.95
N HIS A 32 3.03 -16.96 5.89
CA HIS A 32 3.52 -17.28 7.24
C HIS A 32 2.84 -16.34 8.25
N ARG A 33 1.84 -16.83 8.98
CA ARG A 33 0.99 -16.00 9.85
C ARG A 33 1.77 -15.16 10.86
N GLY A 34 2.67 -15.78 11.63
CA GLY A 34 3.43 -15.08 12.68
C GLY A 34 4.37 -14.01 12.11
N PHE A 35 4.98 -14.25 10.95
CA PHE A 35 5.81 -13.22 10.30
C PHE A 35 4.97 -12.05 9.76
N LYS A 36 3.75 -12.33 9.29
CA LYS A 36 2.83 -11.30 8.81
C LYS A 36 2.11 -10.56 9.96
N GLY A 37 2.15 -11.09 11.18
CA GLY A 37 1.42 -10.57 12.33
C GLY A 37 -0.08 -10.81 12.27
N SER A 38 -0.51 -11.92 11.65
CA SER A 38 -1.93 -12.20 11.40
C SER A 38 -2.79 -12.19 12.68
N GLU A 39 -2.24 -12.65 13.81
CA GLU A 39 -2.95 -12.67 15.09
C GLU A 39 -3.37 -11.27 15.56
N PHE A 40 -2.53 -10.26 15.36
CA PHE A 40 -2.84 -8.87 15.74
C PHE A 40 -3.94 -8.29 14.88
N LEU A 41 -3.94 -8.59 13.57
CA LEU A 41 -5.03 -8.21 12.68
C LEU A 41 -6.35 -8.87 13.07
N ILE A 42 -6.33 -10.18 13.34
CA ILE A 42 -7.53 -10.94 13.72
C ILE A 42 -8.10 -10.38 15.03
N GLN A 43 -7.25 -10.11 16.01
CA GLN A 43 -7.67 -9.51 17.28
C GLN A 43 -8.29 -8.11 17.04
N ALA A 44 -7.62 -7.24 16.29
CA ALA A 44 -8.12 -5.89 16.03
C ALA A 44 -9.47 -5.90 15.31
N VAL A 45 -9.67 -6.80 14.33
CA VAL A 45 -10.97 -6.96 13.66
C VAL A 45 -12.04 -7.46 14.63
N ALA A 46 -11.72 -8.43 15.49
CA ALA A 46 -12.67 -8.95 16.48
C ALA A 46 -13.11 -7.86 17.47
N GLU A 47 -12.19 -7.02 17.93
CA GLU A 47 -12.50 -5.88 18.80
C GLU A 47 -13.40 -4.86 18.09
N LEU A 48 -13.10 -4.49 16.84
CA LEU A 48 -13.94 -3.56 16.08
C LEU A 48 -15.33 -4.15 15.80
N GLN A 49 -15.44 -5.45 15.51
CA GLN A 49 -16.73 -6.12 15.37
C GLN A 49 -17.53 -6.09 16.68
N ALA A 50 -16.88 -6.28 17.83
CA ALA A 50 -17.52 -6.15 19.14
C ALA A 50 -17.99 -4.72 19.45
N GLU A 51 -17.32 -3.71 18.89
CA GLU A 51 -17.73 -2.29 18.92
C GLU A 51 -18.86 -1.96 17.91
N GLY A 52 -19.30 -2.94 17.12
CA GLY A 52 -20.44 -2.82 16.20
C GLY A 52 -20.06 -2.43 14.77
N TRP A 53 -18.78 -2.52 14.39
CA TRP A 53 -18.36 -2.34 12.99
C TRP A 53 -18.67 -3.59 12.16
N GLN A 54 -19.32 -3.40 11.01
CA GLN A 54 -19.54 -4.43 10.01
C GLN A 54 -18.24 -4.63 9.18
N ILE A 55 -17.52 -5.71 9.46
CA ILE A 55 -16.25 -6.04 8.80
C ILE A 55 -16.30 -7.48 8.30
N GLN A 56 -15.88 -7.69 7.05
CA GLN A 56 -15.60 -9.01 6.48
C GLN A 56 -14.10 -9.19 6.34
N LEU A 57 -13.46 -9.91 7.28
CA LEU A 57 -12.06 -10.29 7.17
C LEU A 57 -11.94 -11.60 6.39
N GLU A 58 -11.19 -11.54 5.30
CA GLU A 58 -10.87 -12.69 4.47
C GLU A 58 -9.38 -13.03 4.61
N LEU A 59 -9.11 -14.20 5.19
CA LEU A 59 -7.78 -14.78 5.29
C LEU A 59 -7.52 -15.72 4.10
N ILE A 60 -6.59 -15.36 3.23
CA ILE A 60 -6.21 -16.15 2.05
C ILE A 60 -4.94 -16.93 2.32
N GLU A 61 -5.03 -18.26 2.21
CA GLU A 61 -3.88 -19.16 2.36
C GLU A 61 -3.87 -20.19 1.25
N GLY A 62 -2.70 -20.41 0.64
CA GLY A 62 -2.50 -21.48 -0.35
C GLY A 62 -3.30 -21.33 -1.66
N LEU A 63 -3.91 -20.17 -1.93
CA LEU A 63 -4.66 -19.97 -3.17
C LEU A 63 -3.74 -19.73 -4.37
N PRO A 64 -4.11 -20.19 -5.57
CA PRO A 64 -3.43 -19.83 -6.81
C PRO A 64 -3.47 -18.31 -7.06
N ASN A 65 -2.41 -17.77 -7.66
CA ASN A 65 -2.29 -16.32 -7.95
C ASN A 65 -3.49 -15.74 -8.71
N GLN A 66 -4.13 -16.52 -9.59
CA GLN A 66 -5.32 -16.07 -10.32
C GLN A 66 -6.51 -15.80 -9.39
N GLU A 67 -6.70 -16.63 -8.37
CA GLU A 67 -7.77 -16.44 -7.39
C GLU A 67 -7.45 -15.26 -6.47
N VAL A 68 -6.19 -15.12 -6.04
CA VAL A 68 -5.74 -13.96 -5.26
C VAL A 68 -6.06 -12.65 -5.98
N ARG A 69 -5.80 -12.58 -7.29
CA ARG A 69 -6.17 -11.42 -8.12
C ARG A 69 -7.66 -11.12 -8.08
N GLN A 70 -8.51 -12.13 -8.18
CA GLN A 70 -9.96 -11.95 -8.15
C GLN A 70 -10.44 -11.45 -6.77
N ARG A 71 -9.88 -11.98 -5.68
CA ARG A 71 -10.22 -11.54 -4.32
C ARG A 71 -9.77 -10.10 -4.04
N LEU A 72 -8.59 -9.71 -4.56
CA LEU A 72 -8.11 -8.33 -4.48
C LEU A 72 -9.08 -7.34 -5.15
N GLN A 73 -9.72 -7.70 -6.27
CA GLN A 73 -10.73 -6.84 -6.92
C GLN A 73 -11.96 -6.59 -6.04
N THR A 74 -12.31 -7.53 -5.17
CA THR A 74 -13.50 -7.43 -4.31
C THR A 74 -13.22 -6.82 -2.95
N ALA A 75 -11.95 -6.77 -2.53
CA ALA A 75 -11.53 -6.22 -1.24
C ALA A 75 -11.55 -4.69 -1.22
N ASP A 76 -11.73 -4.08 -0.04
CA ASP A 76 -11.67 -2.64 0.13
C ASP A 76 -10.35 -2.18 0.74
N ILE A 77 -9.76 -3.02 1.60
CA ILE A 77 -8.49 -2.79 2.28
C ILE A 77 -7.65 -4.07 2.16
N LEU A 78 -6.37 -3.93 1.82
CA LEU A 78 -5.40 -5.01 1.95
C LEU A 78 -4.50 -4.75 3.15
N VAL A 79 -4.50 -5.65 4.13
CA VAL A 79 -3.50 -5.66 5.21
C VAL A 79 -2.44 -6.68 4.85
N GLU A 80 -1.20 -6.23 4.69
CA GLU A 80 -0.13 -7.06 4.17
C GLU A 80 0.76 -7.63 5.26
N GLN A 81 1.65 -6.84 5.85
CA GLN A 81 2.57 -7.28 6.91
C GLN A 81 2.60 -6.26 8.04
N LEU A 82 2.37 -6.69 9.28
CA LEU A 82 2.42 -5.81 10.46
C LEU A 82 3.81 -5.77 11.12
N MET A 83 4.75 -6.62 10.69
CA MET A 83 6.06 -6.76 11.34
C MET A 83 7.20 -6.05 10.60
N THR A 84 7.05 -5.80 9.30
CA THR A 84 8.10 -5.23 8.46
C THR A 84 7.49 -4.51 7.25
N GLY A 85 8.35 -3.97 6.39
CA GLY A 85 7.95 -3.28 5.19
C GLY A 85 7.25 -4.16 4.17
N TYR A 86 6.79 -3.52 3.10
CA TYR A 86 5.86 -4.17 2.18
C TYR A 86 6.54 -5.12 1.19
N GLY A 87 5.91 -6.27 0.95
CA GLY A 87 6.33 -7.29 -0.01
C GLY A 87 5.53 -7.29 -1.32
N MET A 88 5.64 -8.38 -2.08
CA MET A 88 5.01 -8.48 -3.41
C MET A 88 3.48 -8.36 -3.34
N SER A 89 2.84 -8.96 -2.33
CA SER A 89 1.38 -8.85 -2.16
C SER A 89 0.89 -7.42 -1.97
N ALA A 90 1.71 -6.55 -1.37
CA ALA A 90 1.37 -5.14 -1.28
C ALA A 90 1.45 -4.46 -2.64
N VAL A 91 2.45 -4.80 -3.45
CA VAL A 91 2.56 -4.29 -4.82
C VAL A 91 1.37 -4.75 -5.68
N GLU A 92 0.90 -5.98 -5.50
CA GLU A 92 -0.29 -6.53 -6.15
C GLU A 92 -1.58 -5.81 -5.72
N GLY A 93 -1.72 -5.53 -4.42
CA GLY A 93 -2.82 -4.70 -3.89
C GLY A 93 -2.77 -3.28 -4.43
N MET A 94 -1.59 -2.67 -4.47
CA MET A 94 -1.39 -1.34 -5.04
C MET A 94 -1.72 -1.33 -6.53
N ALA A 95 -1.26 -2.34 -7.30
CA ALA A 95 -1.59 -2.48 -8.70
C ALA A 95 -3.09 -2.68 -8.92
N THR A 96 -3.80 -3.36 -8.04
CA THR A 96 -5.27 -3.44 -8.09
C THR A 96 -5.93 -2.08 -7.82
N GLY A 97 -5.26 -1.18 -7.09
CA GLY A 97 -5.82 0.10 -6.65
C GLY A 97 -6.48 0.00 -5.28
N LEU A 98 -6.01 -0.89 -4.40
CA LEU A 98 -6.46 -0.95 -3.01
C LEU A 98 -5.68 0.02 -2.14
N VAL A 99 -6.29 0.48 -1.04
CA VAL A 99 -5.50 0.97 0.08
C VAL A 99 -4.77 -0.21 0.71
N VAL A 100 -3.45 -0.06 0.88
CA VAL A 100 -2.57 -1.13 1.38
C VAL A 100 -1.93 -0.71 2.68
N LEU A 101 -1.96 -1.61 3.66
CA LEU A 101 -1.40 -1.43 5.00
C LEU A 101 -0.20 -2.35 5.17
N SER A 102 0.94 -1.81 5.61
CA SER A 102 2.16 -2.56 5.92
C SER A 102 3.01 -1.79 6.94
N ASN A 103 3.98 -2.41 7.62
CA ASN A 103 4.74 -1.74 8.66
C ASN A 103 5.95 -0.96 8.09
N LEU A 104 5.81 0.37 8.03
CA LEU A 104 6.84 1.30 7.56
C LEU A 104 7.35 2.23 8.68
N GLU A 105 7.23 1.79 9.94
CA GLU A 105 7.46 2.67 11.09
C GLU A 105 8.94 2.90 11.42
N ASP A 106 9.81 1.92 11.12
CA ASP A 106 11.22 2.00 11.47
C ASP A 106 11.96 2.95 10.52
N LYS A 107 12.33 4.10 11.10
CA LYS A 107 13.00 5.19 10.41
C LYS A 107 14.44 4.86 10.01
N ARG A 108 15.09 3.88 10.63
CA ARG A 108 16.49 3.53 10.35
C ARG A 108 16.69 3.14 8.90
N TYR A 109 15.70 2.47 8.29
CA TYR A 109 15.70 2.16 6.87
C TYR A 109 14.77 3.05 6.05
N THR A 110 13.60 3.48 6.57
CA THR A 110 12.66 4.24 5.74
C THR A 110 13.12 5.68 5.46
N GLU A 111 13.80 6.34 6.39
CA GLU A 111 14.13 7.78 6.29
C GLU A 111 15.06 8.09 5.10
N VAL A 112 16.07 7.24 4.86
CA VAL A 112 17.01 7.43 3.75
C VAL A 112 16.31 7.28 2.41
N PHE A 113 15.41 6.31 2.26
CA PHE A 113 14.65 6.13 1.03
C PHE A 113 13.64 7.25 0.81
N ARG A 114 12.94 7.72 1.85
CA ARG A 114 12.05 8.91 1.72
C ARG A 114 12.80 10.11 1.16
N ARG A 115 14.01 10.37 1.66
CA ARG A 115 14.80 11.56 1.31
C ARG A 115 15.57 11.42 0.00
N TYR A 116 15.96 10.21 -0.36
CA TYR A 116 16.91 9.95 -1.45
C TYR A 116 16.38 8.98 -2.53
N SER A 117 15.07 8.70 -2.54
CA SER A 117 14.44 7.91 -3.61
C SER A 117 13.01 8.39 -3.90
N TYR A 118 12.25 7.62 -4.68
CA TYR A 118 10.83 7.83 -4.93
C TYR A 118 9.91 7.46 -3.75
N PHE A 119 10.47 6.94 -2.65
CA PHE A 119 9.69 6.32 -1.56
C PHE A 119 8.77 7.30 -0.80
N GLU A 120 9.01 8.61 -0.88
CA GLU A 120 8.10 9.62 -0.33
C GLU A 120 6.75 9.66 -1.07
N GLU A 121 6.69 9.22 -2.33
CA GLU A 121 5.44 9.11 -3.10
C GLU A 121 4.65 7.83 -2.76
N CYS A 122 5.16 6.97 -1.88
CA CYS A 122 4.54 5.68 -1.58
C CYS A 122 3.26 5.86 -0.74
N PRO A 123 2.09 5.39 -1.22
CA PRO A 123 0.81 5.57 -0.53
C PRO A 123 0.47 4.43 0.44
N VAL A 124 1.42 3.55 0.76
CA VAL A 124 1.21 2.48 1.74
C VAL A 124 1.04 3.10 3.12
N VAL A 125 -0.04 2.74 3.80
CA VAL A 125 -0.35 3.22 5.14
C VAL A 125 0.43 2.39 6.15
N SER A 126 1.33 3.04 6.87
CA SER A 126 2.14 2.45 7.92
C SER A 126 1.25 1.99 9.07
N VAL A 127 1.35 0.72 9.43
CA VAL A 127 0.67 0.13 10.59
C VAL A 127 1.60 -0.80 11.37
N SER A 128 1.44 -0.83 12.69
CA SER A 128 2.08 -1.78 13.59
C SER A 128 1.02 -2.62 14.31
N PRO A 129 1.40 -3.68 15.06
CA PRO A 129 0.48 -4.40 15.93
C PRO A 129 -0.31 -3.48 16.88
N GLU A 130 0.31 -2.42 17.36
CA GLU A 130 -0.28 -1.46 18.30
C GLU A 130 -1.22 -0.46 17.61
N SER A 131 -0.99 -0.14 16.34
CA SER A 131 -1.75 0.89 15.63
C SER A 131 -2.79 0.35 14.64
N VAL A 132 -2.78 -0.97 14.36
CA VAL A 132 -3.61 -1.55 13.29
C VAL A 132 -5.10 -1.33 13.53
N LYS A 133 -5.56 -1.40 14.79
CA LYS A 133 -6.97 -1.17 15.15
C LYS A 133 -7.43 0.24 14.79
N ASP A 134 -6.74 1.26 15.29
CA ASP A 134 -7.11 2.66 15.11
C ASP A 134 -7.06 3.06 13.62
N VAL A 135 -6.03 2.60 12.91
CA VAL A 135 -5.89 2.85 11.47
C VAL A 135 -6.98 2.14 10.67
N LEU A 136 -7.32 0.90 11.01
CA LEU A 136 -8.43 0.20 10.36
C LEU A 136 -9.76 0.91 10.61
N GLN A 137 -10.06 1.30 11.85
CA GLN A 137 -11.28 2.04 12.18
C GLN A 137 -11.39 3.34 11.36
N ALA A 138 -10.29 4.10 11.28
CA ALA A 138 -10.23 5.31 10.47
C ALA A 138 -10.52 5.02 8.99
N LEU A 139 -9.93 3.99 8.40
CA LEU A 139 -10.18 3.65 7.00
C LEU A 139 -11.57 3.07 6.76
N ILE A 140 -12.12 2.28 7.68
CA ILE A 140 -13.45 1.66 7.58
C ILE A 140 -14.54 2.72 7.48
N ARG A 141 -14.47 3.78 8.29
CA ARG A 141 -15.50 4.83 8.31
C ARG A 141 -15.37 5.86 7.18
N GLN A 142 -14.27 5.83 6.41
CA GLN A 142 -13.94 6.87 5.42
C GLN A 142 -13.76 6.28 4.00
N PRO A 143 -14.86 5.93 3.30
CA PRO A 143 -14.79 5.37 1.94
C PRO A 143 -14.04 6.26 0.96
N GLN A 144 -14.19 7.59 1.05
CA GLN A 144 -13.50 8.53 0.18
C GLN A 144 -11.97 8.52 0.39
N LEU A 145 -11.51 8.37 1.63
CA LEU A 145 -10.08 8.24 1.93
C LEU A 145 -9.51 6.94 1.36
N ARG A 146 -10.25 5.82 1.47
CA ARG A 146 -9.86 4.55 0.86
C ARG A 146 -9.77 4.67 -0.66
N ARG A 147 -10.71 5.36 -1.28
CA ARG A 147 -10.70 5.64 -2.72
C ARG A 147 -9.47 6.44 -3.13
N GLU A 148 -9.19 7.54 -2.44
CA GLU A 148 -8.03 8.40 -2.73
C GLU A 148 -6.71 7.62 -2.58
N LEU A 149 -6.52 6.90 -1.48
CA LEU A 149 -5.32 6.08 -1.25
C LEU A 149 -5.20 4.93 -2.24
N GLY A 150 -6.31 4.30 -2.62
CA GLY A 150 -6.31 3.24 -3.62
C GLY A 150 -5.94 3.73 -5.02
N GLN A 151 -6.45 4.89 -5.43
CA GLN A 151 -6.06 5.55 -6.68
C GLN A 151 -4.58 5.92 -6.69
N ALA A 152 -4.09 6.50 -5.59
CA ALA A 152 -2.66 6.79 -5.43
C ALA A 152 -1.81 5.51 -5.48
N SER A 153 -2.30 4.42 -4.87
CA SER A 153 -1.63 3.11 -4.87
C SER A 153 -1.48 2.56 -6.29
N ARG A 154 -2.53 2.68 -7.12
CA ARG A 154 -2.46 2.31 -8.53
C ARG A 154 -1.39 3.11 -9.26
N GLN A 155 -1.41 4.43 -9.12
CA GLN A 155 -0.44 5.32 -9.77
C GLN A 155 1.00 4.99 -9.35
N TYR A 156 1.22 4.71 -8.06
CA TYR A 156 2.53 4.36 -7.54
C TYR A 156 3.02 3.00 -8.07
N ALA A 157 2.16 1.99 -8.11
CA ALA A 157 2.51 0.70 -8.71
C ALA A 157 2.82 0.84 -10.21
N GLU A 158 2.06 1.68 -10.92
CA GLU A 158 2.30 1.92 -12.33
C GLU A 158 3.63 2.64 -12.60
N LYS A 159 3.97 3.60 -11.75
CA LYS A 159 5.18 4.41 -11.85
C LYS A 159 6.44 3.69 -11.37
N TYR A 160 6.39 2.89 -10.29
CA TYR A 160 7.59 2.38 -9.63
C TYR A 160 7.68 0.85 -9.49
N HIS A 161 6.66 0.12 -9.94
CA HIS A 161 6.60 -1.33 -9.84
C HIS A 161 6.21 -2.00 -11.17
N SER A 162 6.55 -1.37 -12.29
CA SER A 162 6.11 -1.76 -13.63
C SER A 162 7.24 -2.25 -14.54
N TYR A 163 6.89 -2.90 -15.64
CA TYR A 163 7.87 -3.26 -16.67
C TYR A 163 8.60 -2.04 -17.25
N PRO A 164 7.94 -0.91 -17.57
CA PRO A 164 8.66 0.32 -17.94
C PRO A 164 9.65 0.80 -16.88
N PHE A 165 9.29 0.76 -15.59
CA PHE A 165 10.22 1.07 -14.50
C PHE A 165 11.44 0.13 -14.50
N ALA A 166 11.20 -1.18 -14.62
CA ALA A 166 12.26 -2.18 -14.65
C ALA A 166 13.17 -2.01 -15.85
N GLN A 167 12.59 -1.79 -17.03
CA GLN A 167 13.32 -1.56 -18.26
C GLN A 167 14.21 -0.32 -18.14
N TYR A 168 13.71 0.76 -17.56
CA TYR A 168 14.52 1.94 -17.29
C TYR A 168 15.66 1.64 -16.31
N LEU A 169 15.36 1.07 -15.13
CA LEU A 169 16.35 0.73 -14.12
C LEU A 169 17.47 -0.14 -14.67
N PHE A 170 17.12 -1.28 -15.26
CA PHE A 170 18.10 -2.20 -15.79
C PHE A 170 18.81 -1.61 -17.02
N GLY A 171 18.10 -0.88 -17.88
CA GLY A 171 18.70 -0.18 -19.02
C GLY A 171 19.82 0.78 -18.60
N GLN A 172 19.59 1.61 -17.57
CA GLN A 172 20.63 2.51 -17.04
C GLN A 172 21.81 1.75 -16.42
N ILE A 173 21.56 0.59 -15.78
CA ILE A 173 22.63 -0.28 -15.27
C ILE A 173 23.45 -0.86 -16.43
N TYR A 174 22.81 -1.37 -17.48
CA TYR A 174 23.49 -1.92 -18.65
C TYR A 174 24.32 -0.85 -19.37
N ALA A 175 23.74 0.32 -19.63
CA ALA A 175 24.43 1.45 -20.24
C ALA A 175 25.64 1.91 -19.40
N LYS A 176 25.54 1.88 -18.07
CA LYS A 176 26.67 2.21 -17.19
C LYS A 176 27.78 1.17 -17.25
N LEU A 177 27.42 -0.12 -17.13
CA LEU A 177 28.41 -1.20 -16.96
C LEU A 177 29.05 -1.65 -18.27
N PHE A 178 28.27 -1.74 -19.34
CA PHE A 178 28.72 -2.33 -20.60
C PHE A 178 29.01 -1.29 -21.69
N GLU A 179 28.24 -0.19 -21.71
CA GLU A 179 28.45 0.91 -22.67
C GLU A 179 29.32 2.05 -22.10
N GLN A 180 29.69 1.97 -20.82
CA GLN A 180 30.54 2.94 -20.12
C GLN A 180 29.99 4.37 -20.13
N GLN A 181 28.67 4.53 -20.23
CA GLN A 181 28.04 5.85 -20.18
C GLN A 181 28.25 6.51 -18.79
N PRO A 182 28.36 7.85 -18.73
CA PRO A 182 28.62 8.58 -17.48
C PRO A 182 27.38 8.71 -16.58
N ILE A 183 26.67 7.61 -16.33
CA ILE A 183 25.46 7.56 -15.51
C ILE A 183 25.84 7.51 -14.02
N GLU A 184 25.22 8.36 -13.20
CA GLU A 184 25.32 8.32 -11.74
C GLU A 184 24.18 7.47 -11.16
N LEU A 185 24.40 6.17 -11.01
CA LEU A 185 23.35 5.23 -10.55
C LEU A 185 22.74 5.61 -9.19
N ILE A 186 23.51 6.25 -8.32
CA ILE A 186 23.02 6.75 -7.02
C ILE A 186 21.90 7.79 -7.19
N ASN A 187 21.89 8.55 -8.28
CA ASN A 187 20.93 9.61 -8.55
C ASN A 187 19.73 9.15 -9.39
N LEU A 188 19.68 7.87 -9.77
CA LEU A 188 18.70 7.32 -10.70
C LEU A 188 17.25 7.60 -10.29
N PHE A 189 16.96 7.61 -8.98
CA PHE A 189 15.65 7.93 -8.42
C PHE A 189 15.70 9.05 -7.37
N HIS A 190 16.76 9.86 -7.38
CA HIS A 190 16.89 10.99 -6.47
C HIS A 190 15.76 12.00 -6.73
N PRO A 191 15.05 12.50 -5.70
CA PRO A 191 13.84 13.31 -5.87
C PRO A 191 14.07 14.64 -6.61
N LEU A 192 15.30 15.14 -6.65
CA LEU A 192 15.65 16.40 -7.34
C LEU A 192 16.41 16.20 -8.66
N LYS A 193 16.99 15.02 -8.90
CA LYS A 193 17.93 14.80 -10.02
C LYS A 193 17.48 13.73 -11.01
N SER A 194 16.57 12.85 -10.61
CA SER A 194 16.11 11.75 -11.44
C SER A 194 15.26 12.26 -12.59
N GLU A 195 15.70 12.00 -13.82
CA GLU A 195 14.91 12.22 -15.03
C GLU A 195 13.64 11.35 -15.02
N TYR A 196 13.73 10.11 -14.51
CA TYR A 196 12.58 9.21 -14.41
C TYR A 196 11.49 9.74 -13.48
N ASN A 197 11.85 10.22 -12.29
CA ASN A 197 10.86 10.76 -11.36
C ASN A 197 10.17 12.00 -11.94
N GLN A 198 10.87 12.76 -12.79
CA GLN A 198 10.37 13.97 -13.44
C GLN A 198 9.57 13.68 -14.73
N SER A 199 9.75 12.52 -15.36
CA SER A 199 9.07 12.16 -16.61
C SER A 199 7.59 11.84 -16.43
N LEU A 200 7.18 11.50 -15.21
CA LEU A 200 5.80 11.17 -14.85
C LEU A 200 5.32 12.02 -13.66
N PRO A 201 4.02 12.36 -13.61
CA PRO A 201 3.46 13.12 -12.49
C PRO A 201 3.78 12.50 -11.13
N LYS A 202 3.94 13.33 -10.10
CA LYS A 202 4.08 12.85 -8.72
C LYS A 202 2.79 12.19 -8.26
N VAL A 203 2.90 11.03 -7.63
CA VAL A 203 1.78 10.41 -6.92
C VAL A 203 1.45 11.28 -5.71
N ARG A 204 0.18 11.69 -5.59
CA ARG A 204 -0.31 12.52 -4.48
C ARG A 204 -1.22 11.67 -3.60
N HIS A 205 -1.05 11.81 -2.30
CA HIS A 205 -1.86 11.14 -1.28
C HIS A 205 -1.82 11.94 0.02
N PRO A 206 -2.77 11.74 0.95
CA PRO A 206 -2.85 12.52 2.18
C PRO A 206 -1.86 12.10 3.27
N LEU A 207 -1.13 10.98 3.11
CA LEU A 207 -0.23 10.49 4.16
C LEU A 207 0.93 11.44 4.46
N ILE A 208 1.28 11.56 5.74
CA ILE A 208 2.50 12.23 6.21
C ILE A 208 3.45 11.16 6.72
N HIS A 209 4.59 11.00 6.06
CA HIS A 209 5.56 9.94 6.38
C HIS A 209 4.92 8.55 6.47
N HIS A 210 4.07 8.20 5.50
CA HIS A 210 3.27 6.96 5.44
C HIS A 210 2.22 6.78 6.54
N ARG A 211 2.02 7.75 7.43
CA ARG A 211 0.99 7.67 8.47
C ARG A 211 -0.23 8.49 8.08
N LEU A 212 -1.41 8.05 8.54
CA LEU A 212 -2.61 8.87 8.48
C LEU A 212 -2.39 10.15 9.32
N PRO A 213 -2.67 11.33 8.76
CA PRO A 213 -2.74 12.55 9.56
C PRO A 213 -3.72 12.43 10.74
N PRO A 214 -3.46 13.11 11.88
CA PRO A 214 -4.28 13.00 13.09
C PRO A 214 -5.77 13.28 12.88
N GLU A 215 -6.13 14.18 11.97
CA GLU A 215 -7.51 14.51 11.62
C GLU A 215 -8.32 13.32 11.12
N TYR A 216 -7.68 12.31 10.52
CA TYR A 216 -8.35 11.09 10.08
C TYR A 216 -8.54 10.06 11.20
N LEU A 217 -7.79 10.19 12.31
CA LEU A 217 -7.82 9.29 13.47
C LEU A 217 -8.77 9.77 14.56
N CYS A 218 -9.03 11.08 14.67
CA CYS A 218 -9.95 11.62 15.66
C CYS A 218 -11.41 11.24 15.37
N ASP A 219 -12.16 10.79 16.38
CA ASP A 219 -13.61 10.67 16.28
C ASP A 219 -14.24 12.08 16.21
N SER A 220 -14.89 12.38 15.08
CA SER A 220 -15.73 13.58 14.95
C SER A 220 -16.90 13.62 15.96
N GLU A 221 -17.13 12.53 16.70
CA GLU A 221 -18.17 12.40 17.73
C GLU A 221 -17.72 12.77 19.16
N LYS A 222 -16.45 13.13 19.40
CA LYS A 222 -15.97 13.55 20.73
C LYS A 222 -15.89 15.07 20.93
N THR A 223 -16.77 15.82 20.27
CA THR A 223 -16.99 17.24 20.59
C THR A 223 -18.43 17.45 21.02
N VAL A 224 -18.69 17.27 22.31
CA VAL A 224 -19.86 17.78 23.03
C VAL A 224 -19.37 18.63 24.18
#